data_AF-A0A0T5ZMC9-F1
#
_entry.id   AF-A0A0T5ZMC9-F1
#
_cell.length_a   1.000
_cell.length_b   1.000
_cell.length_c   1.000
_cell.angle_alpha   90.00
_cell.angle_beta   90.00
_cell.angle_gamma   90.00
#
_symmetry.space_group_name_H-M   'P 1'
#
loop_
_entity.id
_entity.type
_entity.pdbx_description
1 polymer ?
#
loop_
_entity_poly.entity_id
_entity_poly.type
_entity_poly.pdbx_seq_one_letter_code
_entity_poly.pdbx_strand_id
1 'polypeptide(L)'
;MSNINKPDRLELQVKLKQKAAESAVDFVQSGMVLGLGTGSTTRFALEYIGLRIKTGQLRDIVGIPSSFQTEKIAKELGIPLTNFDEHQEIDLTIDGADEVDLHLNLIKGGGGALLREKILAQSSRRNIIIVDEHKLSPKLGTHWPLPVELIPFAIKPVANYITSLGAKIILRKKNDGSTYTTDQNNFILDCNFGPISNPEELALKLCNRAGIVEHGLFLGLATEVIVATENGIRHIMREK
;
A
#
# COMPACT_ATOMS: atom_id res chain seq x y z
N MET A 1 2.68 28.01 17.70
CA MET A 1 2.63 27.04 16.57
C MET A 1 3.88 27.27 15.74
N SER A 2 4.88 26.40 15.87
CA SER A 2 6.18 26.55 15.22
C SER A 2 6.05 26.42 13.71
N ASN A 3 6.41 27.49 12.98
CA ASN A 3 6.58 27.45 11.53
C ASN A 3 7.82 26.62 11.20
N ILE A 4 7.64 25.32 11.02
CA ILE A 4 8.67 24.41 10.54
C ILE A 4 8.83 24.64 9.03
N ASN A 5 10.06 24.87 8.55
CA ASN A 5 10.32 25.11 7.13
C ASN A 5 10.10 23.83 6.30
N LYS A 6 9.85 23.99 4.99
CA LYS A 6 9.59 22.86 4.06
C LYS A 6 10.68 21.76 4.04
N PRO A 7 12.01 22.06 4.12
CA PRO A 7 13.06 21.05 4.20
C PRO A 7 12.94 20.20 5.47
N ASP A 8 12.77 20.85 6.62
CA ASP A 8 12.63 20.21 7.93
C ASP A 8 11.42 19.27 7.97
N ARG A 9 10.32 19.63 7.28
CA ARG A 9 9.12 18.79 7.18
C ARG A 9 9.36 17.52 6.37
N LEU A 10 10.18 17.58 5.31
CA LEU A 10 10.51 16.41 4.50
C LEU A 10 11.44 15.46 5.26
N GLU A 11 12.45 15.99 5.95
CA GLU A 11 13.35 15.21 6.81
C GLU A 11 12.58 14.53 7.94
N LEU A 12 11.67 15.26 8.58
CA LEU A 12 10.79 14.70 9.60
C LEU A 12 9.96 13.55 9.05
N GLN A 13 9.33 13.71 7.88
CA GLN A 13 8.52 12.64 7.28
C GLN A 13 9.36 11.38 6.98
N VAL A 14 10.58 11.54 6.48
CA VAL A 14 11.50 10.41 6.25
C VAL A 14 11.81 9.69 7.57
N LYS A 15 12.10 10.44 8.63
CA LYS A 15 12.37 9.87 9.96
C LYS A 15 11.16 9.12 10.53
N LEU A 16 9.95 9.64 10.34
CA LEU A 16 8.72 8.96 10.77
C LEU A 16 8.52 7.64 10.00
N LYS A 17 8.73 7.65 8.68
CA LYS A 17 8.66 6.42 7.86
C LYS A 17 9.66 5.36 8.31
N GLN A 18 10.90 5.75 8.62
CA GLN A 18 11.92 4.84 9.16
C GLN A 18 11.48 4.23 10.49
N LYS A 19 11.00 5.05 11.44
CA LYS A 19 10.53 4.56 12.75
C LYS A 19 9.35 3.59 12.63
N ALA A 20 8.38 3.89 11.76
CA ALA A 20 7.24 2.99 11.53
C ALA A 20 7.70 1.65 10.95
N ALA A 21 8.61 1.70 9.97
CA ALA A 21 9.19 0.52 9.36
C ALA A 21 9.99 -0.33 10.35
N GLU A 22 10.88 0.29 11.12
CA GLU A 22 11.67 -0.39 12.16
C GLU A 22 10.77 -1.12 13.17
N SER A 23 9.74 -0.42 13.67
CA SER A 23 8.76 -0.99 14.60
C SER A 23 7.97 -2.15 14.00
N ALA A 24 7.66 -2.12 12.71
CA ALA A 24 6.96 -3.23 12.06
C ALA A 24 7.85 -4.47 11.89
N VAL A 25 9.14 -4.28 11.63
CA VAL A 25 10.09 -5.38 11.45
C VAL A 25 10.36 -6.15 12.74
N ASP A 26 10.05 -5.58 13.91
CA ASP A 26 10.06 -6.30 15.19
C ASP A 26 9.03 -7.44 15.28
N PHE A 27 8.02 -7.43 14.42
CA PHE A 27 7.04 -8.51 14.33
C PHE A 27 7.46 -9.65 13.38
N VAL A 28 8.57 -9.48 12.65
CA VAL A 28 9.11 -10.52 11.76
C VAL A 28 9.88 -11.54 12.58
N GLN A 29 9.59 -12.82 12.36
CA GLN A 29 10.24 -13.95 13.02
C GLN A 29 10.86 -14.87 11.98
N SER A 30 11.98 -15.52 12.33
CA SER A 30 12.62 -16.53 11.47
C SER A 30 11.62 -17.62 11.05
N GLY A 31 11.73 -18.08 9.81
CA GLY A 31 10.83 -19.07 9.21
C GLY A 31 9.56 -18.50 8.57
N MET A 32 9.29 -17.19 8.70
CA MET A 32 8.10 -16.57 8.11
C MET A 32 8.18 -16.43 6.59
N VAL A 33 7.04 -16.64 5.94
CA VAL A 33 6.75 -16.15 4.59
C VAL A 33 6.24 -14.73 4.68
N LEU A 34 6.95 -13.80 4.04
CA LEU A 34 6.64 -12.37 4.10
C LEU A 34 6.01 -11.84 2.82
N GLY A 35 4.92 -11.09 2.95
CA GLY A 35 4.44 -10.24 1.88
C GLY A 35 5.21 -8.92 1.91
N LEU A 36 5.95 -8.65 0.82
CA LEU A 36 6.80 -7.47 0.71
C LEU A 36 6.01 -6.37 -0.01
N GLY A 37 5.55 -5.37 0.74
CA GLY A 37 4.79 -4.24 0.21
C GLY A 37 5.59 -3.29 -0.71
N THR A 38 4.95 -2.23 -1.20
CA THR A 38 5.53 -1.29 -2.16
C THR A 38 5.50 0.14 -1.63
N GLY A 39 6.52 0.92 -1.94
CA GLY A 39 6.56 2.36 -1.69
C GLY A 39 7.66 2.81 -0.71
N SER A 40 7.75 4.13 -0.52
CA SER A 40 8.86 4.76 0.21
C SER A 40 8.98 4.34 1.67
N THR A 41 7.85 4.08 2.36
CA THR A 41 7.86 3.62 3.75
C THR A 41 8.28 2.15 3.83
N THR A 42 7.69 1.30 2.97
CA THR A 42 8.00 -0.13 2.92
C THR A 42 9.44 -0.42 2.53
N ARG A 43 10.06 0.44 1.71
CA ARG A 43 11.49 0.32 1.40
C ARG A 43 12.37 0.27 2.65
N PHE A 44 12.08 1.10 3.66
CA PHE A 44 12.83 1.04 4.92
C PHE A 44 12.63 -0.29 5.64
N ALA A 45 11.42 -0.86 5.60
CA ALA A 45 11.16 -2.18 6.19
C ALA A 45 11.98 -3.27 5.50
N LEU A 46 12.10 -3.23 4.16
CA LEU A 46 12.97 -4.14 3.40
C LEU A 46 14.44 -3.97 3.80
N GLU A 47 14.92 -2.73 3.95
CA GLU A 47 16.31 -2.45 4.36
C GLU A 47 16.60 -3.04 5.75
N TYR A 48 15.68 -2.88 6.72
CA TYR A 48 15.79 -3.50 8.03
C TYR A 48 15.72 -5.03 7.99
N ILE A 49 14.81 -5.61 7.20
CA ILE A 49 14.71 -7.08 7.03
C ILE A 49 16.01 -7.63 6.44
N GLY A 50 16.50 -7.05 5.34
CA GLY A 50 17.75 -7.45 4.70
C GLY A 50 18.95 -7.36 5.64
N LEU A 51 19.03 -6.30 6.46
CA LEU A 51 20.06 -6.15 7.48
C LEU A 51 19.97 -7.26 8.55
N ARG A 52 18.77 -7.58 9.05
CA ARG A 52 18.57 -8.63 10.05
C ARG A 52 18.89 -10.03 9.50
N ILE A 53 18.60 -10.28 8.22
CA ILE A 53 19.03 -11.51 7.52
C ILE A 53 20.56 -11.55 7.43
N LYS A 54 21.19 -10.49 6.92
CA LYS A 54 22.64 -10.41 6.73
C LYS A 54 23.43 -10.58 8.04
N THR A 55 22.88 -10.10 9.15
CA THR A 55 23.49 -10.21 10.49
C THR A 55 23.15 -11.52 11.21
N GLY A 56 22.31 -12.39 10.62
CA GLY A 56 21.91 -13.68 11.19
C GLY A 56 20.86 -13.58 12.31
N GLN A 57 20.27 -12.40 12.52
CA GLN A 57 19.18 -12.15 13.47
C GLN A 57 17.86 -12.75 12.98
N LEU A 58 17.63 -12.73 11.66
CA LEU A 58 16.54 -13.46 11.00
C LEU A 58 17.11 -14.56 10.12
N ARG A 59 16.45 -15.72 10.11
CA ARG A 59 16.82 -16.90 9.33
C ARG A 59 15.59 -17.48 8.66
N ASP A 60 15.80 -18.22 7.57
CA ASP A 60 14.74 -18.98 6.88
C ASP A 60 13.55 -18.09 6.47
N ILE A 61 13.82 -16.83 6.11
CA ILE A 61 12.82 -15.88 5.60
C ILE A 61 12.75 -16.02 4.08
N VAL A 62 11.53 -16.07 3.55
CA VAL A 62 11.25 -15.91 2.11
C VAL A 62 10.20 -14.83 1.90
N GLY A 63 10.31 -14.08 0.81
CA GLY A 63 9.43 -12.96 0.50
C GLY A 63 8.68 -13.11 -0.82
N ILE A 64 7.42 -12.68 -0.85
CA ILE A 64 6.62 -12.52 -2.07
C ILE A 64 6.44 -11.01 -2.32
N PRO A 65 6.98 -10.45 -3.42
CA PRO A 65 6.92 -9.01 -3.68
C PRO A 65 5.61 -8.55 -4.29
N SER A 66 5.10 -7.41 -3.81
CA SER A 66 3.89 -6.76 -4.35
C SER A 66 4.14 -5.97 -5.64
N SER A 67 5.38 -5.84 -6.11
CA SER A 67 5.69 -5.19 -7.39
C SER A 67 7.04 -5.64 -7.94
N PHE A 68 7.26 -5.43 -9.25
CA PHE A 68 8.58 -5.64 -9.85
C PHE A 68 9.65 -4.70 -9.23
N GLN A 69 9.25 -3.51 -8.79
CA GLN A 69 10.13 -2.62 -8.06
C GLN A 69 10.56 -3.22 -6.72
N THR A 70 9.62 -3.72 -5.93
CA THR A 70 9.91 -4.38 -4.65
C THR A 70 10.74 -5.65 -4.84
N GLU A 71 10.44 -6.45 -5.87
CA GLU A 71 11.22 -7.64 -6.21
C GLU A 71 12.71 -7.30 -6.43
N LYS A 72 12.97 -6.26 -7.24
CA LYS A 72 14.33 -5.79 -7.51
C LYS A 72 15.04 -5.35 -6.23
N ILE A 73 14.39 -4.52 -5.41
CA ILE A 73 14.96 -4.02 -4.15
C ILE A 73 15.25 -5.18 -3.18
N ALA A 74 14.33 -6.13 -3.06
CA ALA A 74 14.50 -7.29 -2.18
C ALA A 74 15.71 -8.15 -2.60
N LYS A 75 15.89 -8.37 -3.91
CA LYS A 75 17.08 -9.05 -4.46
C LYS A 75 18.38 -8.30 -4.13
N GLU A 76 18.39 -6.97 -4.32
CA GLU A 76 19.56 -6.13 -3.99
C GLU A 76 19.93 -6.16 -2.50
N LEU A 77 18.92 -6.31 -1.63
CA LEU A 77 19.10 -6.41 -0.17
C LEU A 77 19.39 -7.83 0.33
N GLY A 78 19.43 -8.83 -0.57
CA GLY A 78 19.69 -10.22 -0.23
C GLY A 78 18.53 -10.91 0.51
N ILE A 79 17.30 -10.44 0.33
CA ILE A 79 16.10 -11.11 0.86
C ILE A 79 15.74 -12.26 -0.10
N PRO A 80 15.73 -13.53 0.36
CA PRO A 80 15.28 -14.65 -0.47
C PRO A 80 13.84 -14.46 -0.92
N LEU A 81 13.53 -14.80 -2.17
CA LEU A 81 12.20 -14.64 -2.74
C LEU A 81 11.57 -15.98 -3.06
N THR A 82 10.24 -16.01 -2.98
CA THR A 82 9.39 -17.14 -3.36
C THR A 82 8.16 -16.63 -4.13
N ASN A 83 7.18 -17.51 -4.38
CA ASN A 83 5.96 -17.23 -5.13
C ASN A 83 4.79 -18.05 -4.56
N PHE A 84 3.59 -17.85 -5.13
CA PHE A 84 2.37 -18.54 -4.70
C PHE A 84 2.28 -20.02 -5.11
N ASP A 85 3.12 -20.49 -6.04
CA ASP A 85 3.19 -21.91 -6.39
C ASP A 85 3.88 -22.70 -5.26
N GLU A 86 4.87 -22.09 -4.61
CA GLU A 86 5.61 -22.68 -3.48
C GLU A 86 4.93 -22.41 -2.13
N HIS A 87 4.40 -21.20 -1.92
CA HIS A 87 3.78 -20.78 -0.66
C HIS A 87 2.44 -20.08 -0.89
N GLN A 88 1.32 -20.77 -0.63
CA GLN A 88 -0.02 -20.23 -0.87
C GLN A 88 -0.52 -19.28 0.23
N GLU A 89 0.07 -19.33 1.42
CA GLU A 89 -0.31 -18.51 2.58
C GLU A 89 0.90 -17.71 3.08
N ILE A 90 0.65 -16.43 3.40
CA ILE A 90 1.66 -15.48 3.88
C ILE A 90 1.47 -15.29 5.39
N ASP A 91 2.55 -15.39 6.17
CA ASP A 91 2.47 -15.20 7.62
C ASP A 91 2.24 -13.72 7.98
N LEU A 92 3.00 -12.84 7.32
CA LEU A 92 2.96 -11.40 7.58
C LEU A 92 3.24 -10.59 6.31
N THR A 93 2.30 -9.74 5.93
CA THR A 93 2.56 -8.63 5.00
C THR A 93 2.87 -7.36 5.78
N ILE A 94 3.93 -6.65 5.36
CA ILE A 94 4.21 -5.28 5.78
C ILE A 94 4.10 -4.37 4.55
N ASP A 95 3.22 -3.38 4.62
CA ASP A 95 3.02 -2.44 3.51
C ASP A 95 2.62 -1.04 3.96
N GLY A 96 2.70 -0.06 3.07
CA GLY A 96 2.23 1.30 3.29
C GLY A 96 0.78 1.51 2.88
N ALA A 97 0.25 2.68 3.23
CA ALA A 97 -1.03 3.18 2.73
C ALA A 97 -0.93 4.64 2.28
N ASP A 98 -1.81 5.01 1.35
CA ASP A 98 -1.94 6.40 0.90
C ASP A 98 -2.86 7.20 1.81
N GLU A 99 -3.86 6.55 2.39
CA GLU A 99 -4.79 7.09 3.37
C GLU A 99 -5.33 5.96 4.28
N VAL A 100 -5.56 6.24 5.56
CA VAL A 100 -6.05 5.29 6.57
C VAL A 100 -7.19 5.96 7.36
N ASP A 101 -8.35 5.32 7.41
CA ASP A 101 -9.49 5.82 8.19
C ASP A 101 -9.49 5.32 9.66
N LEU A 102 -10.48 5.78 10.43
CA LEU A 102 -10.66 5.41 11.84
C LEU A 102 -10.96 3.92 12.07
N HIS A 103 -11.40 3.21 11.03
CA HIS A 103 -11.72 1.78 11.06
C HIS A 103 -10.60 0.93 10.44
N LEU A 104 -9.42 1.51 10.22
CA LEU A 104 -8.25 0.89 9.60
C LEU A 104 -8.52 0.40 8.17
N ASN A 105 -9.51 0.97 7.49
CA ASN A 105 -9.66 0.81 6.05
C ASN A 105 -8.68 1.75 5.35
N LEU A 106 -8.28 1.39 4.14
CA LEU A 106 -7.20 2.08 3.45
C LEU A 106 -7.60 2.53 2.04
N ILE A 107 -7.00 3.63 1.61
CA ILE A 107 -6.69 3.83 0.19
C ILE A 107 -5.23 3.43 -0.03
N LYS A 108 -4.99 2.59 -1.04
CA LYS A 108 -3.69 2.16 -1.55
C LYS A 108 -3.63 2.30 -3.07
N GLY A 109 -2.45 2.07 -3.65
CA GLY A 109 -2.23 2.12 -5.09
C GLY A 109 -1.61 3.41 -5.62
N GLY A 110 -1.17 4.33 -4.76
CA GLY A 110 -0.41 5.53 -5.14
C GLY A 110 0.87 5.19 -5.92
N GLY A 111 1.52 4.07 -5.60
CA GLY A 111 2.67 3.53 -6.34
C GLY A 111 2.30 2.74 -7.62
N GLY A 112 1.02 2.40 -7.80
CA GLY A 112 0.50 1.67 -8.96
C GLY A 112 0.57 0.15 -8.89
N ALA A 113 0.81 -0.41 -7.69
CA ALA A 113 0.91 -1.85 -7.44
C ALA A 113 -0.35 -2.44 -6.76
N LEU A 114 -1.48 -1.72 -6.74
CA LEU A 114 -2.64 -2.03 -5.89
C LEU A 114 -3.17 -3.47 -6.04
N LEU A 115 -3.16 -4.04 -7.24
CA LEU A 115 -3.68 -5.39 -7.48
C LEU A 115 -2.82 -6.42 -6.75
N ARG A 116 -1.50 -6.38 -6.95
CA ARG A 116 -0.57 -7.29 -6.29
C ARG A 116 -0.53 -7.06 -4.78
N GLU A 117 -0.53 -5.81 -4.35
CA GLU A 117 -0.65 -5.45 -2.92
C GLU A 117 -1.91 -6.07 -2.29
N LYS A 118 -3.06 -6.04 -3.00
CA LYS A 118 -4.31 -6.61 -2.48
C LYS A 118 -4.28 -8.13 -2.42
N ILE A 119 -3.70 -8.77 -3.43
CA ILE A 119 -3.48 -10.22 -3.42
C ILE A 119 -2.63 -10.62 -2.20
N LEU A 120 -1.51 -9.95 -1.94
CA LEU A 120 -0.70 -10.24 -0.75
C LEU A 120 -1.50 -10.06 0.55
N ALA A 121 -2.20 -8.92 0.67
CA ALA A 121 -2.99 -8.61 1.86
C ALA A 121 -4.08 -9.66 2.13
N GLN A 122 -4.76 -10.15 1.09
CA GLN A 122 -5.82 -11.17 1.19
C GLN A 122 -5.27 -12.58 1.44
N SER A 123 -4.04 -12.87 1.01
CA SER A 123 -3.35 -14.14 1.28
C SER A 123 -2.59 -14.15 2.61
N SER A 124 -2.68 -13.10 3.41
CA SER A 124 -1.89 -12.95 4.66
C SER A 124 -2.69 -13.24 5.92
N ARG A 125 -2.07 -13.95 6.87
CA ARG A 125 -2.57 -14.11 8.24
C ARG A 125 -2.56 -12.79 9.01
N ARG A 126 -1.49 -12.02 8.86
CA ARG A 126 -1.34 -10.67 9.42
C ARG A 126 -0.95 -9.70 8.32
N ASN A 127 -1.55 -8.52 8.34
CA ASN A 127 -1.28 -7.43 7.42
C ASN A 127 -1.06 -6.15 8.21
N ILE A 128 0.21 -5.81 8.43
CA ILE A 128 0.64 -4.62 9.16
C ILE A 128 0.83 -3.47 8.18
N ILE A 129 0.08 -2.41 8.38
CA ILE A 129 0.22 -1.19 7.61
C ILE A 129 1.09 -0.18 8.36
N ILE A 130 2.13 0.32 7.71
CA ILE A 130 3.05 1.32 8.26
C ILE A 130 2.83 2.68 7.62
N VAL A 131 2.58 3.69 8.45
CA VAL A 131 2.33 5.06 7.98
C VAL A 131 2.90 6.12 8.92
N ASP A 132 3.18 7.30 8.36
CA ASP A 132 3.29 8.53 9.14
C ASP A 132 1.89 9.11 9.43
N GLU A 133 1.77 9.92 10.48
CA GLU A 133 0.48 10.45 10.96
C GLU A 133 -0.31 11.26 9.94
N HIS A 134 0.34 11.80 8.91
CA HIS A 134 -0.32 12.56 7.84
C HIS A 134 -1.17 11.69 6.91
N LYS A 135 -1.06 10.37 7.02
CA LYS A 135 -1.87 9.40 6.28
C LYS A 135 -3.18 9.07 6.98
N LEU A 136 -3.35 9.46 8.25
CA LEU A 136 -4.61 9.28 8.96
C LEU A 136 -5.63 10.30 8.47
N SER A 137 -6.86 9.85 8.24
CA SER A 137 -7.97 10.71 7.86
C SER A 137 -9.26 10.30 8.55
N PRO A 138 -10.23 11.22 8.72
CA PRO A 138 -11.52 10.87 9.30
C PRO A 138 -12.35 9.97 8.38
N LYS A 139 -12.15 10.07 7.05
CA LYS A 139 -12.82 9.29 6.01
C LYS A 139 -11.90 9.13 4.82
N LEU A 140 -11.92 7.96 4.19
CA LEU A 140 -11.20 7.72 2.93
C LEU A 140 -11.62 8.71 1.84
N GLY A 141 -10.67 9.13 1.00
CA GLY A 141 -10.90 10.09 -0.07
C GLY A 141 -10.79 11.55 0.36
N THR A 142 -10.47 11.80 1.64
CA THR A 142 -10.26 13.17 2.16
C THR A 142 -8.93 13.73 1.68
N HIS A 143 -7.89 12.89 1.64
CA HIS A 143 -6.52 13.31 1.32
C HIS A 143 -6.01 12.74 0.00
N TRP A 144 -6.55 11.60 -0.44
CA TRP A 144 -6.03 10.90 -1.60
C TRP A 144 -7.12 10.50 -2.61
N PRO A 145 -6.91 10.67 -3.92
CA PRO A 145 -7.82 10.12 -4.93
C PRO A 145 -7.75 8.59 -4.90
N LEU A 146 -8.87 7.92 -5.13
CA LEU A 146 -8.94 6.46 -5.20
C LEU A 146 -8.34 5.97 -6.54
N PRO A 147 -7.23 5.19 -6.54
CA PRO A 147 -6.73 4.58 -7.76
C PRO A 147 -7.66 3.45 -8.20
N VAL A 148 -7.97 3.39 -9.50
CA VAL A 148 -8.75 2.31 -10.12
C VAL A 148 -7.96 1.76 -11.30
N GLU A 149 -7.57 0.50 -11.23
CA GLU A 149 -6.87 -0.23 -12.28
C GLU A 149 -7.88 -0.80 -13.29
N LEU A 150 -7.59 -0.63 -14.57
CA LEU A 150 -8.49 -1.00 -15.66
C LEU A 150 -7.71 -1.44 -16.90
N ILE A 151 -8.31 -2.34 -17.68
CA ILE A 151 -7.70 -2.79 -18.93
C ILE A 151 -7.63 -1.63 -19.95
N PRO A 152 -6.59 -1.57 -20.81
CA PRO A 152 -6.42 -0.49 -21.78
C PRO A 152 -7.61 -0.29 -22.74
N PHE A 153 -8.30 -1.38 -23.09
CA PHE A 153 -9.49 -1.35 -23.96
C PHE A 153 -10.64 -0.53 -23.36
N ALA A 154 -10.77 -0.49 -22.04
CA ALA A 154 -11.98 -0.02 -21.36
C ALA A 154 -11.90 1.44 -20.86
N ILE A 155 -10.86 2.20 -21.23
CA ILE A 155 -10.61 3.56 -20.67
C ILE A 155 -11.86 4.44 -20.70
N LYS A 156 -12.40 4.71 -21.90
CA LYS A 156 -13.55 5.63 -22.07
C LYS A 156 -14.82 5.15 -21.35
N PRO A 157 -15.30 3.90 -21.53
CA PRO A 157 -16.52 3.46 -20.86
C PRO A 157 -16.37 3.32 -19.34
N VAL A 158 -15.18 3.02 -18.81
CA VAL A 158 -14.94 3.00 -17.35
C VAL A 158 -14.84 4.42 -16.81
N ALA A 159 -14.13 5.31 -17.49
CA ALA A 159 -14.05 6.74 -17.16
C ALA A 159 -15.44 7.38 -17.04
N ASN A 160 -16.31 7.18 -18.03
CA ASN A 160 -17.68 7.70 -18.01
C ASN A 160 -18.49 7.12 -16.85
N TYR A 161 -18.36 5.81 -16.59
CA TYR A 161 -19.04 5.16 -15.48
C TYR A 161 -18.61 5.73 -14.12
N ILE A 162 -17.31 5.83 -13.86
CA ILE A 162 -16.77 6.38 -12.62
C ILE A 162 -17.17 7.86 -12.44
N THR A 163 -17.16 8.64 -13.53
CA THR A 163 -17.64 10.03 -13.51
C THR A 163 -19.12 10.09 -13.12
N SER A 164 -19.96 9.17 -13.62
CA SER A 164 -21.38 9.09 -13.24
C SER A 164 -21.60 8.71 -11.77
N LEU A 165 -20.61 8.09 -11.13
CA LEU A 165 -20.60 7.84 -9.68
C LEU A 165 -20.15 9.06 -8.85
N GLY A 166 -19.83 10.19 -9.50
CA GLY A 166 -19.49 11.45 -8.84
C GLY A 166 -18.00 11.77 -8.74
N ALA A 167 -17.11 10.94 -9.30
CA ALA A 167 -15.67 11.21 -9.26
C ALA A 167 -15.20 12.19 -10.34
N LYS A 168 -14.23 13.03 -9.97
CA LYS A 168 -13.35 13.70 -10.93
C LYS A 168 -12.18 12.78 -11.22
N ILE A 169 -11.97 12.42 -12.48
CA ILE A 169 -10.99 11.41 -12.89
C ILE A 169 -9.79 12.02 -13.61
N ILE A 170 -8.62 11.44 -13.39
CA ILE A 170 -7.41 11.72 -14.16
C ILE A 170 -6.80 10.38 -14.59
N LEU A 171 -6.47 10.24 -15.88
CA LEU A 171 -5.67 9.10 -16.34
C LEU A 171 -4.24 9.29 -15.85
N ARG A 172 -3.74 8.35 -15.04
CA ARG A 172 -2.41 8.46 -14.44
C ARG A 172 -1.33 8.55 -15.51
N LYS A 173 -0.40 9.49 -15.33
CA LYS A 173 0.74 9.73 -16.21
C LYS A 173 2.05 9.48 -15.48
N LYS A 174 3.08 9.11 -16.24
CA LYS A 174 4.48 9.14 -15.78
C LYS A 174 5.01 10.57 -15.80
N ASN A 175 6.20 10.78 -15.23
CA ASN A 175 6.86 12.09 -15.20
C ASN A 175 7.14 12.68 -16.59
N ASP A 176 7.30 11.82 -17.61
CA ASP A 176 7.50 12.21 -19.01
C ASP A 176 6.18 12.52 -19.76
N GLY A 177 5.03 12.46 -19.07
CA GLY A 177 3.70 12.71 -19.65
C GLY A 177 3.09 11.49 -20.37
N SER A 178 3.82 10.40 -20.55
CA SER A 178 3.28 9.16 -21.10
C SER A 178 2.29 8.50 -20.13
N THR A 179 1.38 7.67 -20.65
CA THR A 179 0.42 6.95 -19.79
C THR A 179 1.15 6.00 -18.86
N TYR A 180 0.78 6.00 -17.58
CA TYR A 180 1.28 5.04 -16.62
C TYR A 180 0.71 3.65 -16.91
N THR A 181 1.57 2.64 -16.87
CA THR A 181 1.21 1.23 -17.08
C THR A 181 1.61 0.43 -15.86
N THR A 182 0.69 -0.37 -15.32
CA THR A 182 0.94 -1.24 -14.15
C THR A 182 1.80 -2.44 -14.52
N ASP A 183 2.27 -3.19 -13.52
CA ASP A 183 2.98 -4.46 -13.70
C ASP A 183 2.15 -5.49 -14.49
N GLN A 184 0.82 -5.35 -14.54
CA GLN A 184 -0.10 -6.22 -15.27
C GLN A 184 -0.51 -5.65 -16.64
N ASN A 185 0.22 -4.66 -17.15
CA ASN A 185 -0.03 -3.98 -18.42
C ASN A 185 -1.40 -3.26 -18.50
N ASN A 186 -1.96 -2.92 -17.33
CA ASN A 186 -3.20 -2.15 -17.23
C ASN A 186 -2.90 -0.65 -17.07
N PHE A 187 -3.95 0.17 -17.09
CA PHE A 187 -3.88 1.59 -16.76
C PHE A 187 -4.49 1.87 -15.39
N ILE A 188 -4.30 3.09 -14.90
CA ILE A 188 -4.90 3.58 -13.66
C ILE A 188 -5.64 4.90 -13.91
N LEU A 189 -6.89 4.97 -13.44
CA LEU A 189 -7.60 6.22 -13.23
C LEU A 189 -7.48 6.63 -11.76
N ASP A 190 -6.96 7.83 -11.52
CA ASP A 190 -6.98 8.48 -10.22
C ASP A 190 -8.33 9.18 -10.04
N CYS A 191 -9.18 8.62 -9.18
CA CYS A 191 -10.59 8.97 -9.03
C CYS A 191 -10.82 9.76 -7.75
N ASN A 192 -10.96 11.08 -7.86
CA ASN A 192 -11.26 11.93 -6.71
C ASN A 192 -12.78 11.99 -6.47
N PHE A 193 -13.25 11.25 -5.47
CA PHE A 193 -14.64 11.27 -4.97
C PHE A 193 -14.87 12.31 -3.86
N GLY A 194 -13.81 12.94 -3.34
CA GLY A 194 -13.84 13.57 -2.01
C GLY A 194 -14.03 12.54 -0.90
N PRO A 195 -14.37 12.98 0.34
CA PRO A 195 -14.66 12.08 1.44
C PRO A 195 -15.77 11.07 1.09
N ILE A 196 -15.42 9.79 1.07
CA ILE A 196 -16.30 8.70 0.65
C ILE A 196 -17.23 8.35 1.83
N SER A 197 -18.54 8.46 1.60
CA SER A 197 -19.55 8.19 2.63
C SER A 197 -19.77 6.70 2.90
N ASN A 198 -19.74 5.87 1.86
CA ASN A 198 -19.96 4.43 1.92
C ASN A 198 -18.91 3.70 1.06
N PRO A 199 -17.70 3.44 1.61
CA PRO A 199 -16.63 2.76 0.89
C PRO A 199 -17.01 1.37 0.39
N GLU A 200 -17.81 0.62 1.17
CA GLU A 200 -18.24 -0.74 0.84
C GLU A 200 -19.13 -0.77 -0.40
N GLU A 201 -20.12 0.13 -0.46
CA GLU A 201 -21.00 0.25 -1.63
C GLU A 201 -20.22 0.70 -2.87
N LEU A 202 -19.28 1.63 -2.71
CA LEU A 202 -18.43 2.07 -3.81
C LEU A 202 -17.54 0.93 -4.32
N ALA A 203 -16.91 0.16 -3.42
CA ALA A 203 -16.11 -1.01 -3.77
C ALA A 203 -16.93 -2.03 -4.58
N LEU A 204 -18.13 -2.38 -4.10
CA LEU A 204 -19.02 -3.29 -4.81
C LEU A 204 -19.39 -2.79 -6.22
N LYS A 205 -19.69 -1.50 -6.38
CA LYS A 205 -19.98 -0.89 -7.69
C LYS A 205 -18.79 -0.95 -8.65
N LEU A 206 -17.57 -0.80 -8.14
CA LEU A 206 -16.35 -0.86 -8.94
C LEU A 206 -16.00 -2.31 -9.31
N CYS A 207 -16.05 -3.24 -8.36
CA CYS A 207 -15.82 -4.68 -8.61
C CYS A 207 -16.79 -5.26 -9.66
N ASN A 208 -18.06 -4.83 -9.65
CA ASN A 208 -19.08 -5.36 -10.56
C ASN A 208 -19.04 -4.74 -11.97
N ARG A 209 -18.06 -3.90 -12.30
CA ARG A 209 -17.95 -3.26 -13.61
C ARG A 209 -16.89 -3.94 -14.48
N ALA A 210 -17.33 -4.57 -15.57
CA ALA A 210 -16.42 -5.11 -16.57
C ALA A 210 -15.40 -4.06 -17.08
N GLY A 211 -14.15 -4.47 -17.20
CA GLY A 211 -13.02 -3.63 -17.60
C GLY A 211 -12.27 -2.98 -16.44
N ILE A 212 -12.89 -2.86 -15.25
CA ILE A 212 -12.15 -2.60 -14.00
C ILE A 212 -11.51 -3.91 -13.56
N VAL A 213 -10.22 -3.85 -13.26
CA VAL A 213 -9.44 -4.98 -12.76
C VAL A 213 -9.41 -4.97 -11.24
N GLU A 214 -9.13 -3.80 -10.64
CA GLU A 214 -9.09 -3.63 -9.18
C GLU A 214 -9.19 -2.14 -8.80
N HIS A 215 -9.41 -1.85 -7.52
CA HIS A 215 -9.43 -0.51 -6.95
C HIS A 215 -8.64 -0.40 -5.64
N GLY A 216 -8.24 0.83 -5.29
CA GLY A 216 -7.41 1.12 -4.13
C GLY A 216 -8.10 1.04 -2.76
N LEU A 217 -9.41 0.75 -2.68
CA LEU A 217 -10.09 0.51 -1.39
C LEU A 217 -9.70 -0.86 -0.84
N PHE A 218 -9.00 -0.85 0.30
CA PHE A 218 -8.62 -2.04 1.07
C PHE A 218 -9.43 -2.02 2.36
N LEU A 219 -10.63 -2.60 2.29
CA LEU A 219 -11.62 -2.57 3.36
C LEU A 219 -11.52 -3.87 4.15
N GLY A 220 -11.41 -3.78 5.48
CA GLY A 220 -11.31 -4.98 6.33
C GLY A 220 -10.00 -5.77 6.23
N LEU A 221 -9.02 -5.32 5.44
CA LEU A 221 -7.80 -6.10 5.15
C LEU A 221 -6.62 -5.83 6.08
N ALA A 222 -6.51 -4.64 6.66
CA ALA A 222 -5.45 -4.35 7.62
C ALA A 222 -5.79 -5.03 8.95
N THR A 223 -4.87 -5.85 9.48
CA THR A 223 -5.03 -6.39 10.84
C THR A 223 -4.52 -5.41 11.88
N GLU A 224 -3.52 -4.60 11.52
CA GLU A 224 -2.81 -3.69 12.42
C GLU A 224 -2.32 -2.47 11.62
N VAL A 225 -2.26 -1.32 12.29
CA VAL A 225 -1.64 -0.11 11.74
C VAL A 225 -0.62 0.42 12.75
N ILE A 226 0.61 0.60 12.28
CA ILE A 226 1.69 1.25 13.03
C ILE A 226 1.85 2.66 12.48
N VAL A 227 1.54 3.64 13.34
CA VAL A 227 1.60 5.06 13.02
C VAL A 227 2.80 5.67 13.72
N ALA A 228 3.74 6.20 12.94
CA ALA A 228 4.78 7.06 13.48
C ALA A 228 4.29 8.51 13.58
N THR A 229 4.38 9.06 14.78
CA THR A 229 4.08 10.46 15.10
C THR A 229 5.34 11.14 15.63
N GLU A 230 5.36 12.47 15.68
CA GLU A 230 6.42 13.21 16.38
C GLU A 230 6.60 12.76 17.85
N ASN A 231 5.51 12.34 18.50
CA ASN A 231 5.48 11.94 19.91
C ASN A 231 5.80 10.45 20.15
N GLY A 232 6.01 9.65 19.10
CA GLY A 232 6.30 8.22 19.22
C GLY A 232 5.48 7.34 18.28
N ILE A 233 5.55 6.03 18.51
CA ILE A 233 4.82 5.02 17.75
C ILE A 233 3.48 4.75 18.42
N ARG A 234 2.42 4.70 17.60
CA ARG A 234 1.10 4.16 17.97
C ARG A 234 0.87 2.88 17.20
N HIS A 235 0.62 1.79 17.92
CA HIS A 235 0.25 0.51 17.32
C HIS A 235 -1.24 0.27 17.58
N ILE A 236 -2.01 0.20 16.49
CA ILE A 236 -3.48 0.10 16.53
C ILE A 236 -3.86 -1.24 15.94
N MET A 237 -4.58 -2.07 16.71
CA MET A 237 -5.10 -3.35 16.25
C MET A 237 -6.52 -3.17 15.73
N ARG A 238 -6.89 -3.88 14.65
CA ARG A 238 -8.29 -3.95 14.20
C ARG A 238 -9.09 -4.76 15.23
N GLU A 239 -10.21 -4.19 15.68
CA GLU A 239 -11.19 -4.91 16.50
C GLU A 239 -11.87 -5.99 15.64
N LYS A 240 -11.97 -7.21 16.17
CA LYS A 240 -12.60 -8.36 15.51
C LYS A 240 -14.11 -8.35 15.69
#